data_AF-A0A7V7VIX6-F1
#
_entry.id   AF-A0A7V7VIX6-F1
#
_cell.length_a   1.000
_cell.length_b   1.000
_cell.length_c   1.000
_cell.angle_alpha   90.00
_cell.angle_beta   90.00
_cell.angle_gamma   90.00
#
_symmetry.space_group_name_H-M   'P 1'
#
loop_
_entity.id
_entity.type
_entity.pdbx_description
1 polymer ?
#
loop_
_entity_poly.entity_id
_entity_poly.type
_entity_poly.pdbx_seq_one_letter_code
_entity_poly.pdbx_strand_id
1 'polypeptide(L)'
;MISFVGNRPALQIGRYQVLDYDTAWLDDALRRAAAAADHKDFPFVEEICDGIVQYLETKCPLRLLQLDDLYARLRLMLVKIGCTPIADKLVPLAPPVTVSLVRVAMEVGNGFELAFFETLRGELASLRGAGAEEIRFVGLRQSVLVLRGTQQWNKGCDGLLREIQAIITAWNLDQASLSRPLRLLLDEPAA
;
A
#
# COMPACT_ATOMS: atom_id res chain seq x y z
N MET A 1 22.93 3.58 -10.32
CA MET A 1 23.39 2.89 -9.10
C MET A 1 22.13 2.52 -8.34
N ILE A 2 21.77 1.23 -8.31
CA ILE A 2 20.53 0.76 -7.68
C ILE A 2 20.97 0.05 -6.41
N SER A 3 20.87 0.74 -5.28
CA SER A 3 21.27 0.23 -3.98
C SER A 3 20.22 -0.81 -3.53
N PHE A 4 20.62 -2.06 -3.30
CA PHE A 4 19.83 -2.99 -2.49
C PHE A 4 19.87 -2.46 -1.06
N VAL A 5 18.86 -1.69 -0.63
CA VAL A 5 18.84 -1.06 0.70
C VAL A 5 18.05 -1.94 1.67
N GLY A 6 18.82 -2.69 2.46
CA GLY A 6 18.39 -3.27 3.73
C GLY A 6 17.90 -4.71 3.63
N ASN A 7 18.43 -5.58 4.48
CA ASN A 7 18.00 -6.96 4.68
C ASN A 7 16.61 -7.05 5.37
N ARG A 8 15.67 -6.20 4.93
CA ARG A 8 14.35 -6.03 5.53
C ARG A 8 13.41 -7.11 4.99
N PRO A 9 12.52 -7.66 5.84
CA PRO A 9 11.51 -8.61 5.38
C PRO A 9 10.59 -7.95 4.35
N ALA A 10 10.08 -8.74 3.40
CA ALA A 10 8.92 -8.33 2.63
C ALA A 10 7.73 -8.13 3.58
N LEU A 11 6.97 -7.04 3.42
CA LEU A 11 5.72 -6.85 4.15
C LEU A 11 4.56 -7.42 3.33
N GLN A 12 3.78 -8.29 3.97
CA GLN A 12 2.53 -8.78 3.42
C GLN A 12 1.38 -7.84 3.80
N ILE A 13 0.71 -7.27 2.80
CA ILE A 13 -0.43 -6.35 2.92
C ILE A 13 -1.58 -6.93 2.11
N GLY A 14 -2.50 -7.61 2.79
CA GLY A 14 -3.49 -8.45 2.13
C GLY A 14 -2.80 -9.54 1.30
N ARG A 15 -3.05 -9.57 -0.01
CA ARG A 15 -2.39 -10.52 -0.95
C ARG A 15 -1.09 -10.00 -1.56
N TYR A 16 -0.71 -8.75 -1.29
CA TYR A 16 0.43 -8.08 -1.89
C TYR A 16 1.67 -8.16 -1.01
N GLN A 17 2.84 -8.25 -1.65
CA GLN A 17 4.14 -8.22 -1.00
C GLN A 17 4.85 -6.93 -1.40
N VAL A 18 5.21 -6.12 -0.41
CA VAL A 18 5.96 -4.89 -0.61
C VAL A 18 7.40 -5.12 -0.18
N LEU A 19 8.31 -4.86 -1.11
CA LEU A 19 9.76 -4.96 -0.97
C LEU A 19 10.35 -3.54 -1.03
N ASP A 20 11.54 -3.35 -0.45
CA ASP A 20 12.31 -2.10 -0.53
C ASP A 20 11.52 -0.83 -0.15
N TYR A 21 10.53 -0.96 0.76
CA TYR A 21 9.70 0.15 1.21
C TYR A 21 10.52 1.21 1.96
N ASP A 22 10.11 2.46 1.89
CA ASP A 22 10.60 3.50 2.80
C ASP A 22 10.05 3.29 4.22
N THR A 23 10.55 4.04 5.20
CA THR A 23 10.11 3.94 6.60
C THR A 23 9.34 5.18 7.06
N ALA A 24 9.03 6.11 6.15
CA ALA A 24 8.34 7.35 6.47
C ALA A 24 6.91 7.09 6.97
N TRP A 25 6.27 6.02 6.47
CA TRP A 25 4.96 5.60 6.95
C TRP A 25 4.96 5.12 8.41
N LEU A 26 6.08 4.60 8.94
CA LEU A 26 6.17 4.22 10.36
C LEU A 26 6.20 5.46 11.27
N ASP A 27 6.97 6.46 10.86
CA ASP A 27 7.05 7.75 11.54
C ASP A 27 5.66 8.42 11.57
N ASP A 28 4.98 8.51 10.43
CA ASP A 28 3.63 9.06 10.34
C ASP A 28 2.63 8.28 11.20
N ALA A 29 2.68 6.93 11.18
CA ALA A 29 1.82 6.11 12.03
C ALA A 29 2.02 6.37 13.53
N LEU A 30 3.28 6.51 13.97
CA LEU A 30 3.62 6.79 15.36
C LEU A 30 3.27 8.23 15.77
N ARG A 31 3.52 9.23 14.92
CA ARG A 31 3.11 10.62 15.19
C ARG A 31 1.60 10.75 15.30
N ARG A 32 0.84 10.08 14.43
CA ARG A 32 -0.63 10.04 14.49
C ARG A 32 -1.11 9.38 15.79
N ALA A 33 -0.49 8.27 16.19
CA ALA A 33 -0.82 7.59 17.43
C ALA A 33 -0.50 8.46 18.67
N ALA A 34 0.64 9.14 18.67
CA ALA A 34 1.04 10.06 19.73
C ALA A 34 0.08 11.26 19.83
N ALA A 35 -0.27 11.87 18.70
CA ALA A 35 -1.25 12.94 18.66
C ALA A 35 -2.65 12.50 19.15
N ALA A 36 -3.08 11.28 18.80
CA ALA A 36 -4.35 10.70 19.27
C ALA A 36 -4.33 10.31 20.76
N ALA A 37 -3.14 10.17 21.35
CA ALA A 37 -2.92 9.96 22.77
C ALA A 37 -2.69 11.28 23.55
N ASP A 38 -2.93 12.44 22.92
CA ASP A 38 -2.69 13.78 23.48
C ASP A 38 -1.22 14.08 23.81
N HIS A 39 -0.30 13.33 23.21
CA HIS A 39 1.15 13.50 23.30
C HIS A 39 1.71 14.07 21.98
N LYS A 40 1.29 15.28 21.60
CA LYS A 40 1.69 15.90 20.32
C LYS A 40 3.19 16.19 20.21
N ASP A 41 3.86 16.43 21.34
CA ASP A 41 5.30 16.69 21.44
C ASP A 41 6.06 15.47 21.99
N PHE A 42 5.70 14.27 21.56
CA PHE A 42 6.43 13.06 21.96
C PHE A 42 7.83 13.07 21.30
N PRO A 43 8.93 13.25 22.07
CA PRO A 43 10.24 13.49 21.47
C PRO A 43 10.87 12.21 20.94
N PHE A 44 10.41 11.04 21.38
CA PHE A 44 11.06 9.75 21.10
C PHE A 44 10.56 9.04 19.83
N VAL A 45 9.79 9.71 18.96
CA VAL A 45 9.26 9.06 17.74
C VAL A 45 10.40 8.57 16.87
N GLU A 46 11.41 9.41 16.66
CA GLU A 46 12.53 9.12 15.75
C GLU A 46 13.37 7.95 16.28
N GLU A 47 13.69 7.95 17.57
CA GLU A 47 14.45 6.87 18.21
C GLU A 47 13.69 5.55 18.20
N ILE A 48 12.36 5.58 18.37
CA ILE A 48 11.53 4.38 18.27
C ILE A 48 11.52 3.87 16.83
N CYS A 49 11.32 4.76 15.84
CA CYS A 49 11.39 4.41 14.42
C CYS A 49 12.73 3.74 14.08
N ASP A 50 13.83 4.37 14.46
CA ASP A 50 15.19 3.84 14.22
C ASP A 50 15.38 2.47 14.85
N GLY A 51 14.92 2.28 16.09
CA GLY A 51 14.95 0.98 16.77
C GLY A 51 14.14 -0.10 16.03
N ILE A 52 12.99 0.26 15.45
CA ILE A 52 12.16 -0.65 14.65
C ILE A 52 12.86 -1.01 13.35
N VAL A 53 13.41 -0.02 12.65
CA VAL A 53 14.13 -0.22 11.38
C VAL A 53 15.34 -1.12 11.61
N GLN A 54 16.12 -0.84 12.67
CA GLN A 54 17.25 -1.67 13.06
C GLN A 54 16.83 -3.11 13.39
N TYR A 55 15.70 -3.30 14.08
CA TYR A 55 15.14 -4.63 14.33
C TYR A 55 14.81 -5.36 13.03
N LEU A 56 14.14 -4.68 12.09
CA LEU A 56 13.75 -5.24 10.80
C LEU A 56 14.96 -5.65 9.95
N GLU A 57 16.05 -4.89 10.00
CA GLU A 57 17.26 -5.15 9.22
C GLU A 57 18.18 -6.22 9.81
N THR A 58 18.32 -6.23 11.15
CA THR A 58 19.41 -6.98 11.81
C THR A 58 18.92 -8.14 12.67
N LYS A 59 17.68 -8.09 13.16
CA LYS A 59 17.15 -9.06 14.14
C LYS A 59 15.94 -9.82 13.66
N CYS A 60 15.25 -9.37 12.63
CA CYS A 60 14.08 -10.07 12.09
C CYS A 60 14.53 -11.33 11.33
N PRO A 61 14.22 -12.55 11.81
CA PRO A 61 14.60 -13.78 11.11
C PRO A 61 13.65 -14.09 9.94
N LEU A 62 12.56 -13.35 9.81
CA LEU A 62 11.52 -13.60 8.82
C LEU A 62 11.90 -12.96 7.50
N ARG A 63 11.62 -13.67 6.40
CA ARG A 63 11.70 -13.10 5.04
C ARG A 63 10.41 -12.42 4.61
N LEU A 64 9.29 -12.83 5.20
CA LEU A 64 7.96 -12.30 4.97
C LEU A 64 7.30 -12.04 6.32
N LEU A 65 6.78 -10.83 6.53
CA LEU A 65 6.14 -10.39 7.76
C LEU A 65 4.77 -9.80 7.45
N GLN A 66 3.73 -10.27 8.12
CA GLN A 66 2.40 -9.65 8.00
C GLN A 66 2.42 -8.26 8.63
N LEU A 67 1.73 -7.30 8.01
CA LEU A 67 1.64 -5.94 8.55
C LEU A 67 1.05 -5.96 9.97
N ASP A 68 0.00 -6.76 10.21
CA ASP A 68 -0.61 -6.87 11.53
C ASP A 68 0.34 -7.44 12.59
N ASP A 69 1.18 -8.41 12.22
CA ASP A 69 2.19 -8.99 13.12
C ASP A 69 3.26 -7.95 13.48
N LEU A 70 3.66 -7.12 12.51
CA LEU A 70 4.56 -6.00 12.77
C LEU A 70 3.92 -5.06 13.80
N TYR A 71 2.70 -4.59 13.55
CA TYR A 71 2.00 -3.69 14.46
C TYR A 71 1.71 -4.31 15.83
N ALA A 72 1.45 -5.61 15.92
CA ALA A 72 1.34 -6.31 17.20
C ALA A 72 2.65 -6.26 17.99
N ARG A 73 3.80 -6.50 17.34
CA ARG A 73 5.13 -6.36 17.97
C ARG A 73 5.41 -4.93 18.39
N LEU A 74 5.05 -3.95 17.55
CA LEU A 74 5.20 -2.53 17.87
C LEU A 74 4.41 -2.15 19.11
N ARG A 75 3.15 -2.59 19.23
CA ARG A 75 2.33 -2.34 20.42
C ARG A 75 2.97 -2.93 21.68
N LEU A 76 3.45 -4.17 21.62
CA LEU A 76 4.13 -4.81 22.74
C LEU A 76 5.41 -4.06 23.13
N MET A 77 6.18 -3.59 22.15
CA MET A 77 7.38 -2.79 22.39
C MET A 77 7.03 -1.45 23.05
N LEU A 78 6.03 -0.74 22.54
CA LEU A 78 5.54 0.53 23.09
C LEU A 78 5.07 0.37 24.54
N VAL A 79 4.31 -0.69 24.85
CA VAL A 79 3.88 -0.99 26.22
C VAL A 79 5.08 -1.25 27.14
N LYS A 80 6.10 -1.98 26.67
CA LYS A 80 7.30 -2.29 27.46
C LYS A 80 8.14 -1.06 27.80
N ILE A 81 8.18 -0.06 26.93
CA ILE A 81 8.90 1.20 27.17
C ILE A 81 8.04 2.25 27.89
N GLY A 82 6.82 1.91 28.30
CA GLY A 82 5.91 2.80 29.05
C GLY A 82 5.01 3.68 28.19
N CYS A 83 5.01 3.50 26.86
CA CYS A 83 4.19 4.25 25.90
C CYS A 83 2.83 3.57 25.63
N THR A 84 2.18 3.03 26.66
CA THR A 84 0.88 2.34 26.56
C THR A 84 -0.21 3.18 25.88
N PRO A 85 -0.38 4.49 26.19
CA PRO A 85 -1.40 5.30 25.53
C PRO A 85 -1.21 5.39 24.01
N ILE A 86 0.05 5.44 23.55
CA ILE A 86 0.40 5.46 22.13
C ILE A 86 0.13 4.09 21.51
N ALA A 87 0.46 3.01 22.21
CA ALA A 87 0.19 1.64 21.76
C ALA A 87 -1.30 1.38 21.51
N ASP A 88 -2.17 1.88 22.41
CA ASP A 88 -3.63 1.72 22.31
C ASP A 88 -4.23 2.51 21.14
N LYS A 89 -3.60 3.63 20.78
CA LYS A 89 -4.02 4.48 19.65
C LYS A 89 -3.30 4.15 18.34
N LEU A 90 -2.37 3.20 18.36
CA LEU A 90 -1.62 2.81 17.18
C LEU A 90 -2.52 2.04 16.21
N VAL A 91 -2.77 2.66 15.05
CA VAL A 91 -3.54 2.07 13.96
C VAL A 91 -2.58 1.64 12.85
N PRO A 92 -2.74 0.44 12.26
CA PRO A 92 -1.94 0.01 11.13
C PRO A 92 -2.01 1.01 9.97
N LEU A 93 -0.84 1.32 9.42
CA LEU A 93 -0.63 2.08 8.19
C LEU A 93 0.27 1.23 7.32
N ALA A 94 -0.14 0.97 6.08
CA ALA A 94 0.67 0.21 5.15
C ALA A 94 1.60 1.15 4.37
N PRO A 95 2.82 0.73 4.01
CA PRO A 95 3.61 1.46 3.02
C PRO A 95 2.88 1.54 1.67
N PRO A 96 3.30 2.45 0.78
CA PRO A 96 2.77 2.52 -0.58
C PRO A 96 2.78 1.16 -1.27
N VAL A 97 1.61 0.72 -1.75
CA VAL A 97 1.44 -0.61 -2.36
C VAL A 97 1.40 -0.48 -3.88
N THR A 98 2.24 -1.24 -4.58
CA THR A 98 2.18 -1.32 -6.05
C THR A 98 1.27 -2.46 -6.50
N VAL A 99 0.25 -2.12 -7.29
CA VAL A 99 -0.74 -3.05 -7.85
C VAL A 99 -0.54 -3.14 -9.37
N SER A 100 -0.33 -4.35 -9.88
CA SER A 100 -0.22 -4.60 -11.31
C SER A 100 -1.58 -4.87 -11.92
N LEU A 101 -2.07 -3.93 -12.73
CA LEU A 101 -3.34 -4.10 -13.45
C LEU A 101 -3.27 -5.23 -14.49
N VAL A 102 -2.07 -5.53 -15.00
CA VAL A 102 -1.87 -6.65 -15.93
C VAL A 102 -2.19 -7.96 -15.24
N ARG A 103 -1.73 -8.13 -13.99
CA ARG A 103 -2.01 -9.33 -13.22
C ARG A 103 -3.51 -9.50 -12.99
N VAL A 104 -4.20 -8.44 -12.58
CA VAL A 104 -5.65 -8.44 -12.40
C VAL A 104 -6.38 -8.80 -13.70
N ALA A 105 -5.93 -8.23 -14.84
CA ALA A 105 -6.48 -8.56 -16.15
C ALA A 105 -6.24 -10.03 -16.56
N MET A 106 -5.06 -10.58 -16.27
CA MET A 106 -4.76 -11.99 -16.53
C MET A 106 -5.58 -12.95 -15.65
N GLU A 107 -5.80 -12.61 -14.38
CA GLU A 107 -6.57 -13.43 -13.43
C GLU A 107 -8.05 -13.53 -13.83
N VAL A 108 -8.60 -12.46 -14.38
CA VAL A 108 -10.01 -12.41 -14.85
C VAL A 108 -10.18 -13.02 -16.24
N GLY A 109 -9.15 -12.94 -17.09
CA GLY A 109 -9.16 -13.47 -18.45
C GLY A 109 -9.70 -12.48 -19.51
N ASN A 110 -9.42 -12.79 -20.78
CA ASN A 110 -9.70 -11.91 -21.92
C ASN A 110 -11.21 -11.65 -22.09
N GLY A 111 -11.58 -10.39 -22.37
CA GLY A 111 -12.95 -10.00 -22.75
C GLY A 111 -13.92 -9.76 -21.59
N PHE A 112 -13.47 -9.89 -20.33
CA PHE A 112 -14.31 -9.73 -19.14
C PHE A 112 -14.03 -8.40 -18.40
N GLU A 113 -14.24 -7.28 -19.11
CA GLU A 113 -14.00 -5.92 -18.59
C GLU A 113 -14.79 -5.65 -17.28
N LEU A 114 -16.05 -6.10 -17.19
CA LEU A 114 -16.86 -5.96 -15.97
C LEU A 114 -16.28 -6.72 -14.77
N ALA A 115 -15.83 -7.96 -14.97
CA ALA A 115 -15.24 -8.76 -13.89
C ALA A 115 -13.87 -8.22 -13.46
N PHE A 116 -13.16 -7.55 -14.37
CA PHE A 116 -11.92 -6.82 -14.05
C PHE A 116 -12.22 -5.68 -13.06
N PHE A 117 -13.24 -4.88 -13.33
CA PHE A 117 -13.61 -3.78 -12.43
C PHE A 117 -14.09 -4.27 -11.07
N GLU A 118 -14.89 -5.33 -11.02
CA GLU A 118 -15.33 -5.94 -9.74
C GLU A 118 -14.15 -6.50 -8.94
N THR A 119 -13.22 -7.18 -9.61
CA THR A 119 -12.01 -7.71 -8.95
C THR A 119 -11.15 -6.56 -8.40
N LEU A 120 -10.93 -5.53 -9.20
CA LEU A 120 -10.17 -4.35 -8.79
C LEU A 120 -10.81 -3.63 -7.59
N ARG A 121 -12.15 -3.51 -7.57
CA ARG A 121 -12.89 -2.97 -6.42
C ARG A 121 -12.65 -3.80 -5.15
N GLY A 122 -12.76 -5.12 -5.26
CA GLY A 122 -12.53 -6.03 -4.14
C GLY A 122 -11.10 -5.92 -3.60
N GLU A 123 -10.12 -5.80 -4.48
CA GLU A 123 -8.73 -5.62 -4.09
C GLU A 123 -8.47 -4.28 -3.40
N LEU A 124 -9.02 -3.19 -3.92
CA LEU A 124 -8.93 -1.88 -3.27
C LEU A 124 -9.57 -1.88 -1.89
N ALA A 125 -10.74 -2.49 -1.73
CA ALA A 125 -11.39 -2.65 -0.43
C ALA A 125 -10.52 -3.47 0.53
N SER A 126 -9.91 -4.55 0.05
CA SER A 126 -9.01 -5.39 0.86
C SER A 126 -7.73 -4.64 1.27
N LEU A 127 -7.11 -3.90 0.36
CA LEU A 127 -5.90 -3.11 0.63
C LEU A 127 -6.19 -1.98 1.62
N ARG A 128 -7.34 -1.32 1.46
CA ARG A 128 -7.81 -0.32 2.41
C ARG A 128 -8.06 -0.91 3.80
N GLY A 129 -8.69 -2.08 3.87
CA GLY A 129 -8.89 -2.80 5.13
C GLY A 129 -7.57 -3.17 5.82
N ALA A 130 -6.52 -3.44 5.03
CA ALA A 130 -5.17 -3.68 5.51
C ALA A 130 -4.38 -2.39 5.87
N GLY A 131 -5.01 -1.21 5.80
CA GLY A 131 -4.39 0.06 6.18
C GLY A 131 -3.59 0.75 5.07
N ALA A 132 -3.76 0.36 3.81
CA ALA A 132 -3.15 1.08 2.69
C ALA A 132 -3.81 2.46 2.50
N GLU A 133 -3.00 3.51 2.49
CA GLU A 133 -3.42 4.89 2.17
C GLU A 133 -2.85 5.35 0.81
N GLU A 134 -1.85 4.68 0.27
CA GLU A 134 -1.29 4.97 -1.06
C GLU A 134 -1.20 3.69 -1.89
N ILE A 135 -1.80 3.70 -3.08
CA ILE A 135 -1.76 2.58 -4.03
C ILE A 135 -1.29 3.10 -5.38
N ARG A 136 -0.24 2.49 -5.91
CA ARG A 136 0.34 2.79 -7.22
C ARG A 136 -0.05 1.71 -8.21
N PHE A 137 -0.73 2.09 -9.28
CA PHE A 137 -1.09 1.17 -10.35
C PHE A 137 -0.03 1.17 -11.45
N VAL A 138 0.40 -0.02 -11.86
CA VAL A 138 1.37 -0.21 -12.94
C VAL A 138 0.78 -1.08 -14.06
N GLY A 139 1.31 -0.88 -15.27
CA GLY A 139 0.99 -1.72 -16.43
C GLY A 139 -0.39 -1.48 -17.03
N LEU A 140 -0.91 -0.27 -16.92
CA LEU A 140 -2.23 0.12 -17.43
C LEU A 140 -2.41 -0.15 -18.94
N ARG A 141 -1.40 0.14 -19.77
CA ARG A 141 -1.47 -0.13 -21.23
C ARG A 141 -1.53 -1.63 -21.52
N GLN A 142 -0.69 -2.40 -20.85
CA GLN A 142 -0.61 -3.85 -21.02
C GLN A 142 -1.88 -4.52 -20.51
N SER A 143 -2.49 -4.04 -19.43
CA SER A 143 -3.77 -4.57 -18.94
C SER A 143 -4.89 -4.35 -19.96
N VAL A 144 -4.93 -3.19 -20.62
CA VAL A 144 -5.88 -2.92 -21.71
C VAL A 144 -5.70 -3.91 -22.86
N LEU A 145 -4.46 -4.18 -23.29
CA LEU A 145 -4.18 -5.16 -24.35
C LEU A 145 -4.65 -6.58 -23.97
N VAL A 146 -4.41 -6.99 -22.72
CA VAL A 146 -4.87 -8.28 -22.19
C VAL A 146 -6.40 -8.35 -22.16
N LEU A 147 -7.08 -7.35 -21.60
CA LEU A 147 -8.54 -7.30 -21.53
C LEU A 147 -9.19 -7.33 -22.91
N ARG A 148 -8.59 -6.66 -23.90
CA ARG A 148 -9.06 -6.67 -25.29
C ARG A 148 -8.68 -7.94 -26.06
N GLY A 149 -7.76 -8.75 -25.54
CA GLY A 149 -7.23 -9.92 -26.24
C GLY A 149 -6.47 -9.57 -27.52
N THR A 150 -5.92 -8.36 -27.62
CA THR A 150 -5.23 -7.86 -28.82
C THR A 150 -3.75 -7.63 -28.56
N GLN A 151 -2.90 -7.98 -29.52
CA GLN A 151 -1.46 -7.72 -29.43
C GLN A 151 -1.07 -6.29 -29.86
N GLN A 152 -1.94 -5.61 -30.61
CA GLN A 152 -1.70 -4.26 -31.12
C GLN A 152 -2.72 -3.28 -30.56
N TRP A 153 -2.26 -2.06 -30.30
CA TRP A 153 -3.11 -0.96 -29.83
C TRP A 153 -4.09 -0.52 -30.92
N ASN A 154 -5.35 -0.34 -30.56
CA ASN A 154 -6.41 0.11 -31.47
C ASN A 154 -7.32 1.15 -30.80
N LYS A 155 -8.25 1.76 -31.56
CA LYS A 155 -9.19 2.75 -31.02
C LYS A 155 -10.05 2.23 -29.86
N GLY A 156 -10.30 0.93 -29.80
CA GLY A 156 -11.00 0.30 -28.67
C GLY A 156 -10.15 0.25 -27.40
N CYS A 157 -8.83 0.15 -27.53
CA CYS A 157 -7.90 0.26 -26.41
C CYS A 157 -7.91 1.68 -25.82
N ASP A 158 -8.01 2.72 -26.65
CA ASP A 158 -8.14 4.11 -26.17
C ASP A 158 -9.41 4.32 -25.35
N GLY A 159 -10.53 3.72 -25.77
CA GLY A 159 -11.80 3.75 -25.04
C GLY A 159 -11.66 3.11 -23.66
N LEU A 160 -11.19 1.85 -23.62
CA LEU A 160 -11.05 1.10 -22.37
C LEU A 160 -10.02 1.74 -21.42
N LEU A 161 -8.92 2.28 -21.96
CA LEU A 161 -7.93 3.03 -21.18
C LEU A 161 -8.58 4.21 -20.44
N ARG A 162 -9.39 5.00 -21.16
CA ARG A 162 -10.10 6.14 -20.57
C ARG A 162 -11.11 5.72 -19.51
N GLU A 163 -11.80 4.61 -19.73
CA GLU A 163 -12.74 4.08 -18.74
C GLU A 163 -12.02 3.66 -17.44
N ILE A 164 -10.91 2.94 -17.54
CA ILE A 164 -10.11 2.55 -16.37
C ILE A 164 -9.60 3.80 -15.63
N GLN A 165 -9.07 4.78 -16.35
CA GLN A 165 -8.61 6.05 -15.77
C GLN A 165 -9.75 6.84 -15.11
N ALA A 166 -10.92 6.90 -15.74
CA ALA A 166 -12.09 7.59 -15.20
C ALA A 166 -12.58 6.93 -13.91
N ILE A 167 -12.62 5.61 -13.86
CA ILE A 167 -13.04 4.85 -12.66
C ILE A 167 -12.06 5.06 -11.51
N ILE A 168 -10.75 4.97 -11.78
CA ILE A 168 -9.70 5.19 -10.76
C ILE A 168 -9.76 6.64 -10.24
N THR A 169 -9.96 7.61 -11.12
CA THR A 169 -10.11 9.03 -10.75
C THR A 169 -11.37 9.26 -9.92
N ALA A 170 -12.50 8.68 -10.33
CA ALA A 170 -13.75 8.77 -9.59
C ALA A 170 -13.65 8.17 -8.19
N TRP A 171 -12.93 7.06 -8.02
CA TRP A 171 -12.64 6.52 -6.70
C TRP A 171 -11.77 7.46 -5.88
N ASN A 172 -10.71 8.03 -6.44
CA ASN A 172 -9.86 8.96 -5.70
C ASN A 172 -10.68 10.16 -5.16
N LEU A 173 -11.63 10.66 -5.95
CA LEU A 173 -12.55 11.74 -5.54
C LEU A 173 -13.53 11.31 -4.43
N ASP A 174 -14.11 10.12 -4.54
CA ASP A 174 -15.03 9.58 -3.51
C ASP A 174 -14.32 9.38 -2.16
N GLN A 175 -13.04 8.99 -2.20
CA GLN A 175 -12.21 8.77 -1.02
C GLN A 175 -11.70 10.06 -0.37
N ALA A 176 -11.72 11.21 -1.07
CA ALA A 176 -11.16 12.47 -0.57
C ALA A 176 -11.92 13.04 0.65
N SER A 177 -13.17 12.63 0.86
CA SER A 177 -14.01 13.06 1.98
C SER A 177 -13.79 12.26 3.28
N LEU A 178 -12.98 11.21 3.22
CA LEU A 178 -12.78 10.28 4.33
C LEU A 178 -11.64 10.73 5.24
N SER A 179 -11.69 10.34 6.51
CA SER A 179 -10.68 10.66 7.52
C SER A 179 -9.27 10.16 7.18
N ARG A 180 -9.17 9.17 6.27
CA ARG A 180 -7.93 8.64 5.69
C ARG A 180 -8.12 8.50 4.18
N PRO A 181 -7.72 9.50 3.37
CA PRO A 181 -7.94 9.46 1.94
C PRO A 181 -6.99 8.45 1.29
N LEU A 182 -7.55 7.53 0.51
CA LEU A 182 -6.79 6.57 -0.29
C LEU A 182 -6.28 7.28 -1.55
N ARG A 183 -4.98 7.51 -1.65
CA ARG A 183 -4.33 8.10 -2.82
C ARG A 183 -4.05 7.03 -3.86
N LEU A 184 -4.72 7.15 -5.01
CA LEU A 184 -4.51 6.28 -6.16
C LEU A 184 -3.60 6.99 -7.17
N LEU A 185 -2.41 6.44 -7.39
CA LEU A 185 -1.43 6.96 -8.36
C LEU A 185 -1.36 6.04 -9.57
N LEU A 186 -1.43 6.62 -10.76
CA LEU A 186 -1.23 5.90 -12.01
C LEU A 186 0.23 6.09 -12.43
N ASP A 187 0.99 5.01 -12.46
CA ASP A 187 2.36 5.03 -12.97
C ASP A 187 2.29 4.79 -14.48
N GLU A 188 2.31 5.87 -15.26
CA GLU A 188 2.51 5.78 -16.69
C GLU A 188 4.03 5.65 -16.94
N PRO A 189 4.50 4.59 -17.61
CA PRO A 189 5.88 4.61 -18.08
C PRO A 189 6.02 5.80 -19.04
N ALA A 190 6.91 6.72 -18.68
CA ALA A 190 7.37 7.77 -19.59
C ALA A 190 7.71 7.11 -20.93
N ALA A 191 7.06 7.60 -21.98
CA ALA A 191 7.28 7.18 -23.36
C ALA A 191 8.76 7.31 -23.76
#